data_AF-A0A946UUU9-F1
#
_entry.id   AF-A0A946UUU9-F1
#
_cell.length_a   1.000
_cell.length_b   1.000
_cell.length_c   1.000
_cell.angle_alpha   90.00
_cell.angle_beta   90.00
_cell.angle_gamma   90.00
#
_symmetry.space_group_name_H-M   'P 1'
#
loop_
_entity.id
_entity.type
_entity.pdbx_description
1 polymer ?
#
loop_
_entity_poly.entity_id
_entity_poly.type
_entity_poly.pdbx_seq_one_letter_code
_entity_poly.pdbx_strand_id
1 'polypeptide(L)'
;MARPRLPYPLKIGIALIVVAGVLATVFYVRMSYNEIQREMACFEGLAEVLASGMPPENVFEQDYGKLQLLVEQSLVIRAEMLDVVNRLRDDRDSPLASRDLMTLKAGSEYYLNLREDLYAIAQSYECAVDADLDTLQAFDISRELRLKALMLSLGAALTLYDNYLLGVSMFEHDDRLRRVLNDPDTGFGLISNKLAEATLAANSIEVRQRARRALEFYETEKLFVADAHEDSDFAYLRQLIDSSPSYAYVRKIRVGEIATSKFVAFERLTGDTVAEAGENGLDIISGLFGNTVGLYEERKGKLYGDDEARRKLQSVLQPLDIILEKTPFRLTDKFIPGHFGHVAIWTGTKAELIELGVWDNLIVQQYAGLLSSYSDPQSKDRNQVIEALRNGVQLNTLEHFMNVDDIAILRPVFAANDKRALQQEALLLAFRQLGKKYDFNFDVNTTDKIVCSELAYVSYPSIDWPTERTLGRHSISPDNVAQLAWNNVPLQLVMLYHDGELVDESRQLELLRELMVQ
;
A
#
# COMPACT_ATOMS: atom_id res chain seq x y z
N MET A 1 -42.34 -58.98 29.65
CA MET A 1 -41.91 -57.57 29.71
C MET A 1 -41.05 -57.28 28.48
N ALA A 2 -41.63 -56.71 27.43
CA ALA A 2 -40.91 -56.34 26.21
C ALA A 2 -40.35 -54.91 26.35
N ARG A 3 -39.03 -54.75 26.22
CA ARG A 3 -38.41 -53.42 26.13
C ARG A 3 -38.88 -52.73 24.84
N PRO A 4 -39.38 -51.48 24.87
CA PRO A 4 -39.79 -50.81 23.66
C PRO A 4 -38.58 -50.55 22.76
N ARG A 5 -38.59 -51.10 21.54
CA ARG A 5 -37.59 -50.81 20.52
C ARG A 5 -37.92 -49.45 19.89
N LEU A 6 -37.03 -48.48 20.10
CA LEU A 6 -37.10 -47.18 19.42
C LEU A 6 -37.16 -47.36 17.89
N PRO A 7 -38.01 -46.60 17.17
CA PRO A 7 -38.15 -46.71 15.72
C PRO A 7 -36.83 -46.33 15.03
N TYR A 8 -36.48 -47.09 13.99
CA TYR A 8 -35.23 -46.98 13.21
C TYR A 8 -34.78 -45.54 12.84
N PRO A 9 -35.66 -44.62 12.39
CA PRO A 9 -35.25 -43.25 12.06
C PRO A 9 -34.79 -42.44 13.29
N LEU A 10 -35.29 -42.72 14.49
CA LEU A 10 -34.87 -42.03 15.71
C LEU A 10 -33.46 -42.44 16.16
N LYS A 11 -33.06 -43.69 15.87
CA LYS A 11 -31.71 -44.18 16.15
C LYS A 11 -30.66 -43.54 15.24
N ILE A 12 -31.01 -43.29 13.97
CA ILE A 12 -30.14 -42.60 13.01
C ILE A 12 -29.99 -41.12 13.40
N GLY A 13 -31.08 -40.46 13.80
CA GLY A 13 -31.04 -39.08 14.28
C GLY A 13 -30.17 -38.90 15.54
N ILE A 14 -30.30 -39.80 16.52
CA ILE A 14 -29.48 -39.77 17.75
C ILE A 14 -28.01 -40.06 17.41
N ALA A 15 -27.72 -41.01 16.52
CA ALA A 15 -26.35 -41.31 16.09
C ALA A 15 -25.70 -40.11 15.39
N LEU A 16 -26.42 -39.39 14.53
CA LEU A 16 -25.92 -38.18 13.86
C LEU A 16 -25.64 -37.03 14.84
N ILE A 17 -26.51 -36.83 15.84
CA ILE A 17 -26.30 -35.81 16.89
C ILE A 17 -25.08 -36.16 17.75
N VAL A 18 -24.90 -37.43 18.11
CA VAL A 18 -23.72 -37.88 18.87
C VAL A 18 -22.45 -37.71 18.06
N VAL A 19 -22.46 -38.05 16.76
CA VAL A 19 -21.30 -37.84 15.87
C VAL A 19 -20.99 -36.35 15.71
N ALA A 20 -22.00 -35.50 15.52
CA ALA A 20 -21.82 -34.05 15.45
C ALA A 20 -21.28 -33.46 16.76
N GLY A 21 -21.77 -33.93 17.91
CA GLY A 21 -21.29 -33.53 19.23
C GLY A 21 -19.84 -33.96 19.49
N VAL A 22 -19.47 -35.18 19.10
CA VAL A 22 -18.09 -35.68 19.21
C VAL A 22 -17.16 -34.91 18.27
N LEU A 23 -17.56 -34.65 17.02
CA LEU A 23 -16.78 -33.84 16.08
C LEU A 23 -16.60 -32.40 16.60
N ALA A 24 -17.65 -31.77 17.12
CA ALA A 24 -17.57 -30.44 17.72
C ALA A 24 -16.65 -30.43 18.95
N THR A 25 -16.70 -31.47 19.80
CA THR A 25 -15.83 -31.60 20.98
C THR A 25 -14.37 -31.83 20.58
N VAL A 26 -14.10 -32.69 19.60
CA VAL A 26 -12.74 -32.93 19.07
C VAL A 26 -12.18 -31.67 18.41
N PHE A 27 -13.00 -30.93 17.66
CA PHE A 27 -12.61 -29.66 17.05
C PHE A 27 -12.31 -28.61 18.13
N TYR A 28 -13.16 -28.52 19.15
CA TYR A 28 -12.97 -27.63 20.30
C TYR A 28 -11.69 -27.94 21.09
N VAL A 29 -11.44 -29.22 21.41
CA VAL A 29 -10.23 -29.64 22.12
C VAL A 29 -8.97 -29.39 21.29
N ARG A 30 -9.01 -29.67 19.97
CA ARG A 30 -7.88 -29.39 19.08
C ARG A 30 -7.60 -27.89 18.95
N MET A 31 -8.65 -27.07 18.89
CA MET A 31 -8.55 -25.62 18.85
C MET A 31 -7.92 -25.07 20.14
N SER A 32 -8.41 -25.52 21.30
CA SER A 32 -7.87 -25.14 22.62
C SER A 32 -6.41 -25.57 22.81
N TYR A 33 -6.03 -26.76 22.35
CA TYR A 33 -4.63 -27.22 22.42
C TYR A 33 -3.69 -26.39 21.52
N ASN A 34 -4.14 -26.06 20.30
CA ASN A 34 -3.40 -25.21 19.39
C ASN A 34 -3.25 -23.77 19.92
N GLU A 35 -4.23 -23.25 20.65
CA GLU A 35 -4.16 -21.92 21.29
C GLU A 35 -3.08 -21.88 22.38
N ILE A 36 -3.05 -22.86 23.30
CA ILE A 36 -2.06 -22.91 24.40
C ILE A 36 -0.62 -23.00 23.86
N GLN A 37 -0.37 -23.83 22.83
CA GLN A 37 0.96 -23.95 22.25
C GLN A 37 1.42 -22.67 21.54
N ARG A 38 0.48 -21.89 20.96
CA ARG A 38 0.79 -20.62 20.31
C ARG A 38 1.04 -19.49 21.30
N GLU A 39 0.26 -19.45 22.38
CA GLU A 39 0.49 -18.52 23.49
C GLU A 39 1.91 -18.69 24.04
N MET A 40 2.31 -19.93 24.30
CA MET A 40 3.68 -20.25 24.73
C MET A 40 4.73 -19.81 23.69
N ALA A 41 4.54 -20.13 22.41
CA ALA A 41 5.50 -19.76 21.36
C ALA A 41 5.65 -18.24 21.16
N CYS A 42 4.55 -17.49 21.28
CA CYS A 42 4.53 -16.04 21.13
C CYS A 42 5.29 -15.34 22.27
N PHE A 43 5.03 -15.74 23.53
CA PHE A 43 5.77 -15.20 24.67
C PHE A 43 7.21 -15.69 24.75
N GLU A 44 7.52 -16.92 24.31
CA GLU A 44 8.90 -17.41 24.20
C GLU A 44 9.70 -16.60 23.17
N GLY A 45 9.11 -16.30 22.00
CA GLY A 45 9.75 -15.45 20.99
C GLY A 45 9.99 -14.02 21.50
N LEU A 46 9.00 -13.43 22.17
CA LEU A 46 9.17 -12.10 22.78
C LEU A 46 10.25 -12.12 23.87
N ALA A 47 10.27 -13.15 24.73
CA ALA A 47 11.26 -13.30 25.78
C ALA A 47 12.69 -13.47 25.23
N GLU A 48 12.86 -14.18 24.11
CA GLU A 48 14.16 -14.33 23.44
C GLU A 48 14.68 -12.99 22.90
N VAL A 49 13.81 -12.20 22.27
CA VAL A 49 14.17 -10.86 21.77
C VAL A 49 14.50 -9.92 22.92
N LEU A 50 13.71 -9.89 24.00
CA LEU A 50 13.98 -9.04 25.16
C LEU A 50 15.25 -9.49 25.92
N ALA A 51 15.57 -10.79 25.94
CA ALA A 51 16.82 -11.30 26.51
C ALA A 51 18.07 -10.83 25.74
N SER A 52 17.91 -10.36 24.49
CA SER A 52 19.00 -9.73 23.73
C SER A 52 19.34 -8.30 24.20
N GLY A 53 18.55 -7.74 25.12
CA GLY A 53 18.74 -6.40 25.68
C GLY A 53 18.09 -5.28 24.87
N MET A 54 17.26 -5.62 23.87
CA MET A 54 16.49 -4.63 23.10
C MET A 54 15.23 -4.22 23.87
N PRO A 55 14.95 -2.91 24.04
CA PRO A 55 13.70 -2.42 24.63
C PRO A 55 12.48 -2.87 23.80
N PRO A 56 11.34 -3.19 24.43
CA PRO A 56 10.09 -3.54 23.74
C PRO A 56 9.67 -2.53 22.66
N GLU A 57 9.89 -1.24 22.89
CA GLU A 57 9.57 -0.15 21.96
C GLU A 57 10.39 -0.27 20.68
N ASN A 58 11.68 -0.58 20.78
CA ASN A 58 12.54 -0.73 19.60
C ASN A 58 12.17 -1.96 18.77
N VAL A 59 11.71 -3.03 19.42
CA VAL A 59 11.19 -4.23 18.72
C VAL A 59 9.94 -3.86 17.95
N PHE A 60 9.03 -3.12 18.58
CA PHE A 60 7.84 -2.59 17.93
C PHE A 60 8.21 -1.71 16.72
N GLU A 61 9.11 -0.74 16.86
CA GLU A 61 9.51 0.17 15.77
C GLU A 61 10.07 -0.58 14.56
N GLN A 62 10.86 -1.63 14.80
CA GLN A 62 11.41 -2.45 13.73
C GLN A 62 10.30 -3.19 12.95
N ASP A 63 9.38 -3.84 13.65
CA ASP A 63 8.29 -4.58 13.02
C ASP A 63 7.24 -3.64 12.40
N TYR A 64 7.08 -2.45 12.97
CA TYR A 64 6.26 -1.37 12.44
C TYR A 64 6.76 -0.91 11.08
N GLY A 65 8.06 -0.57 10.97
CA GLY A 65 8.67 -0.21 9.69
C GLY A 65 8.61 -1.36 8.66
N LYS A 66 8.75 -2.61 9.12
CA LYS A 66 8.57 -3.79 8.26
C LYS A 66 7.13 -3.90 7.76
N LEU A 67 6.13 -3.74 8.62
CA LEU A 67 4.72 -3.80 8.25
C LEU A 67 4.37 -2.71 7.23
N GLN A 68 4.83 -1.48 7.43
CA GLN A 68 4.62 -0.38 6.48
C GLN A 68 5.08 -0.76 5.07
N LEU A 69 6.31 -1.28 4.97
CA LEU A 69 6.87 -1.75 3.71
C LEU A 69 6.00 -2.85 3.07
N LEU A 70 5.58 -3.85 3.85
CA LEU A 70 4.77 -4.96 3.34
C LEU A 70 3.37 -4.53 2.91
N VAL A 71 2.76 -3.55 3.59
CA VAL A 71 1.47 -2.96 3.20
C VAL A 71 1.60 -2.23 1.86
N GLU A 72 2.67 -1.47 1.65
CA GLU A 72 2.94 -0.82 0.37
C GLU A 72 3.15 -1.84 -0.75
N GLN A 73 4.00 -2.84 -0.53
CA GLN A 73 4.21 -3.93 -1.49
C GLN A 73 2.90 -4.67 -1.81
N SER A 74 2.05 -4.88 -0.82
CA SER A 74 0.72 -5.49 -0.98
C SER A 74 -0.18 -4.71 -1.95
N LEU A 75 -0.11 -3.38 -1.95
CA LEU A 75 -0.91 -2.53 -2.83
C LEU A 75 -0.44 -2.60 -4.28
N VAL A 76 0.87 -2.69 -4.47
CA VAL A 76 1.51 -2.76 -5.77
C VAL A 76 1.21 -4.09 -6.44
N ILE A 77 1.40 -5.18 -5.70
CA ILE A 77 1.06 -6.51 -6.21
C ILE A 77 -0.41 -6.56 -6.59
N ARG A 78 -1.28 -6.00 -5.76
CA ARG A 78 -2.70 -5.86 -6.06
C ARG A 78 -2.92 -5.12 -7.40
N ALA A 79 -2.18 -4.03 -7.66
CA ALA A 79 -2.34 -3.23 -8.88
C ALA A 79 -1.87 -4.00 -10.11
N GLU A 80 -0.69 -4.61 -10.03
CA GLU A 80 -0.17 -5.47 -11.07
C GLU A 80 -1.10 -6.67 -11.33
N MET A 81 -1.68 -7.27 -10.28
CA MET A 81 -2.65 -8.35 -10.39
C MET A 81 -3.90 -7.92 -11.16
N LEU A 82 -4.46 -6.74 -10.86
CA LEU A 82 -5.62 -6.22 -11.56
C LEU A 82 -5.31 -5.94 -13.04
N ASP A 83 -4.18 -5.31 -13.34
CA ASP A 83 -3.75 -5.03 -14.71
C ASP A 83 -3.57 -6.33 -15.52
N VAL A 84 -2.95 -7.34 -14.90
CA VAL A 84 -2.76 -8.66 -15.51
C VAL A 84 -4.11 -9.34 -15.76
N VAL A 85 -5.02 -9.36 -14.78
CA VAL A 85 -6.35 -9.96 -14.94
C VAL A 85 -7.13 -9.27 -16.04
N ASN A 86 -7.18 -7.94 -16.06
CA ASN A 86 -7.90 -7.17 -17.07
C ASN A 86 -7.35 -7.45 -18.47
N ARG A 87 -6.02 -7.46 -18.62
CA ARG A 87 -5.38 -7.75 -19.91
C ARG A 87 -5.60 -9.17 -20.39
N LEU A 88 -5.68 -10.15 -19.48
CA LEU A 88 -5.87 -11.56 -19.81
C LEU A 88 -7.34 -12.00 -19.92
N ARG A 89 -8.28 -11.08 -19.65
CA ARG A 89 -9.72 -11.34 -19.66
C ARG A 89 -10.30 -11.42 -21.06
N ASP A 90 -9.82 -10.60 -21.98
CA ASP A 90 -10.44 -10.41 -23.30
C ASP A 90 -10.14 -11.56 -24.29
N ASP A 91 -9.21 -12.46 -23.94
CA ASP A 91 -8.74 -13.56 -24.80
C ASP A 91 -8.78 -14.91 -24.06
N ARG A 92 -9.98 -15.30 -23.58
CA ARG A 92 -10.16 -16.53 -22.77
C ARG A 92 -9.95 -17.83 -23.56
N ASP A 93 -10.20 -17.81 -24.85
CA ASP A 93 -10.15 -19.00 -25.72
C ASP A 93 -8.77 -19.25 -26.32
N SER A 94 -7.83 -18.29 -26.21
CA SER A 94 -6.46 -18.47 -26.70
C SER A 94 -5.51 -18.97 -25.60
N PRO A 95 -4.46 -19.73 -25.98
CA PRO A 95 -3.37 -20.06 -25.08
C PRO A 95 -2.71 -18.80 -24.51
N LEU A 96 -2.28 -18.86 -23.24
CA LEU A 96 -1.49 -17.78 -22.63
C LEU A 96 -0.19 -17.58 -23.39
N ALA A 97 0.11 -16.33 -23.73
CA ALA A 97 1.40 -15.99 -24.31
C ALA A 97 2.54 -16.30 -23.33
N SER A 98 3.71 -16.67 -23.85
CA SER A 98 4.88 -17.01 -23.01
C SER A 98 5.25 -15.90 -22.03
N ARG A 99 5.14 -14.63 -22.44
CA ARG A 99 5.39 -13.47 -21.57
C ARG A 99 4.41 -13.40 -20.39
N ASP A 100 3.16 -13.81 -20.59
CA ASP A 100 2.13 -13.79 -19.56
C ASP A 100 2.32 -14.94 -18.57
N LEU A 101 2.74 -16.11 -19.05
CA LEU A 101 3.17 -17.20 -18.18
C LEU A 101 4.32 -16.75 -17.26
N MET A 102 5.35 -16.11 -17.82
CA MET A 102 6.47 -15.58 -17.03
C MET A 102 6.01 -14.53 -16.02
N THR A 103 5.10 -13.64 -16.41
CA THR A 103 4.54 -12.61 -15.54
C THR A 103 3.77 -13.22 -14.36
N LEU A 104 2.92 -14.22 -14.63
CA LEU A 104 2.14 -14.93 -13.62
C LEU A 104 3.05 -15.69 -12.64
N LYS A 105 4.09 -16.37 -13.14
CA LYS A 105 5.02 -17.14 -12.29
C LYS A 105 5.90 -16.23 -11.43
N ALA A 106 6.52 -15.21 -12.01
CA ALA A 106 7.33 -14.24 -11.25
C ALA A 106 6.47 -13.48 -10.22
N GLY A 107 5.25 -13.07 -10.60
CA GLY A 107 4.32 -12.42 -9.68
C GLY A 107 3.87 -13.34 -8.54
N SER A 108 3.71 -14.64 -8.81
CA SER A 108 3.37 -15.63 -7.77
C SER A 108 4.47 -15.77 -6.74
N GLU A 109 5.72 -15.87 -7.17
CA GLU A 109 6.88 -15.96 -6.26
C GLU A 109 6.93 -14.73 -5.35
N TYR A 110 6.82 -13.53 -5.94
CA TYR A 110 6.83 -12.28 -5.19
C TYR A 110 5.66 -12.19 -4.19
N TYR A 111 4.45 -12.54 -4.61
CA TYR A 111 3.27 -12.59 -3.73
C TYR A 111 3.43 -13.58 -2.58
N LEU A 112 3.98 -14.76 -2.83
CA LEU A 112 4.15 -15.79 -1.80
C LEU A 112 5.20 -15.37 -0.76
N ASN A 113 6.30 -14.76 -1.17
CA ASN A 113 7.30 -14.22 -0.24
C ASN A 113 6.69 -13.12 0.65
N LEU A 114 6.01 -12.14 0.04
CA LEU A 114 5.29 -11.09 0.77
C LEU A 114 4.29 -11.68 1.78
N ARG A 115 3.57 -12.73 1.37
CA ARG A 115 2.58 -13.41 2.20
C ARG A 115 3.20 -14.10 3.41
N GLU A 116 4.34 -14.75 3.27
CA GLU A 116 5.06 -15.35 4.41
C GLU A 116 5.56 -14.27 5.37
N ASP A 117 6.09 -13.16 4.87
CA ASP A 117 6.53 -12.03 5.69
C ASP A 117 5.37 -11.38 6.47
N LEU A 118 4.21 -11.20 5.84
CA LEU A 118 3.00 -10.73 6.52
C LEU A 118 2.51 -11.74 7.57
N TYR A 119 2.66 -13.05 7.32
CA TYR A 119 2.31 -14.06 8.31
C TYR A 119 3.18 -14.01 9.54
N ALA A 120 4.47 -13.73 9.39
CA ALA A 120 5.39 -13.56 10.51
C ALA A 120 4.87 -12.45 11.45
N ILE A 121 4.60 -11.25 10.92
CA ILE A 121 4.08 -10.12 11.72
C ILE A 121 2.69 -10.42 12.29
N ALA A 122 1.81 -11.04 11.51
CA ALA A 122 0.46 -11.40 11.96
C ALA A 122 0.47 -12.36 13.15
N GLN A 123 1.54 -13.15 13.33
CA GLN A 123 1.68 -14.13 14.40
C GLN A 123 2.53 -13.61 15.57
N SER A 124 3.36 -12.58 15.38
CA SER A 124 4.28 -12.06 16.40
C SER A 124 3.60 -11.59 17.68
N TYR A 125 2.42 -10.97 17.58
CA TYR A 125 1.74 -10.31 18.71
C TYR A 125 0.29 -10.76 18.89
N GLU A 126 -0.16 -11.83 18.22
CA GLU A 126 -1.55 -12.29 18.34
C GLU A 126 -1.92 -12.71 19.78
N CYS A 127 -0.93 -13.16 20.57
CA CYS A 127 -1.11 -13.52 21.98
C CYS A 127 -1.33 -12.31 22.90
N ALA A 128 -1.10 -11.08 22.44
CA ALA A 128 -1.32 -9.88 23.24
C ALA A 128 -2.79 -9.73 23.66
N VAL A 129 -3.74 -10.40 22.99
CA VAL A 129 -5.15 -10.45 23.42
C VAL A 129 -5.30 -11.17 24.76
N ASP A 130 -4.54 -12.24 24.98
CA ASP A 130 -4.69 -13.15 26.10
C ASP A 130 -3.69 -12.87 27.25
N ALA A 131 -2.74 -11.95 27.02
CA ALA A 131 -1.72 -11.55 28.00
C ALA A 131 -2.30 -11.11 29.35
N ASP A 132 -1.86 -11.75 30.44
CA ASP A 132 -2.19 -11.36 31.80
C ASP A 132 -1.35 -10.15 32.27
N LEU A 133 -1.83 -9.47 33.32
CA LEU A 133 -1.21 -8.24 33.81
C LEU A 133 0.16 -8.46 34.47
N ASP A 134 0.39 -9.61 35.10
CA ASP A 134 1.65 -9.90 35.77
C ASP A 134 2.75 -10.13 34.71
N THR A 135 2.42 -10.83 33.62
CA THR A 135 3.30 -11.00 32.46
C THR A 135 3.64 -9.66 31.82
N LEU A 136 2.66 -8.80 31.58
CA LEU A 136 2.90 -7.47 30.99
C LEU A 136 3.79 -6.61 31.88
N GLN A 137 3.58 -6.64 33.20
CA GLN A 137 4.41 -5.91 34.15
C GLN A 137 5.85 -6.46 34.22
N ALA A 138 6.03 -7.78 34.11
CA ALA A 138 7.35 -8.42 34.12
C ALA A 138 8.23 -7.99 32.94
N PHE A 139 7.62 -7.63 31.81
CA PHE A 139 8.30 -7.19 30.59
C PHE A 139 8.20 -5.68 30.33
N ASP A 140 7.73 -4.89 31.30
CA ASP A 140 7.53 -3.43 31.20
C ASP A 140 6.64 -3.00 30.02
N ILE A 141 5.65 -3.82 29.67
CA ILE A 141 4.75 -3.57 28.54
C ILE A 141 3.58 -2.70 29.01
N SER A 142 3.56 -1.45 28.55
CA SER A 142 2.46 -0.54 28.82
C SER A 142 1.17 -0.97 28.11
N ARG A 143 0.02 -0.47 28.60
CA ARG A 143 -1.28 -0.71 27.95
C ARG A 143 -1.31 -0.21 26.50
N GLU A 144 -0.67 0.92 26.25
CA GLU A 144 -0.53 1.52 24.93
C GLU A 144 0.34 0.66 24.01
N LEU A 145 1.53 0.25 24.48
CA LEU A 145 2.43 -0.60 23.71
C LEU A 145 1.79 -1.96 23.40
N ARG A 146 1.05 -2.55 24.35
CA ARG A 146 0.25 -3.76 24.12
C ARG A 146 -0.75 -3.58 22.99
N LEU A 147 -1.47 -2.45 22.99
CA LEU A 147 -2.45 -2.15 21.95
C LEU A 147 -1.76 -1.95 20.59
N LYS A 148 -0.68 -1.17 20.52
CA LYS A 148 0.10 -0.95 19.31
C LYS A 148 0.66 -2.27 18.73
N ALA A 149 1.26 -3.11 19.58
CA ALA A 149 1.77 -4.42 19.17
C ALA A 149 0.66 -5.31 18.59
N LEU A 150 -0.50 -5.37 19.25
CA LEU A 150 -1.64 -6.10 18.71
C LEU A 150 -2.10 -5.53 17.36
N MET A 151 -2.11 -4.20 17.21
CA MET A 151 -2.48 -3.53 15.97
C MET A 151 -1.52 -3.88 14.82
N LEU A 152 -0.23 -4.14 15.07
CA LEU A 152 0.69 -4.68 14.05
C LEU A 152 0.19 -6.03 13.51
N SER A 153 -0.08 -6.98 14.41
CA SER A 153 -0.55 -8.30 14.01
C SER A 153 -1.92 -8.25 13.33
N LEU A 154 -2.83 -7.41 13.84
CA LEU A 154 -4.15 -7.20 13.23
C LEU A 154 -4.05 -6.54 11.85
N GLY A 155 -3.22 -5.50 11.69
CA GLY A 155 -2.98 -4.82 10.43
C GLY A 155 -2.37 -5.76 9.37
N ALA A 156 -1.40 -6.59 9.76
CA ALA A 156 -0.83 -7.63 8.90
C ALA A 156 -1.88 -8.68 8.50
N ALA A 157 -2.69 -9.16 9.46
CA ALA A 157 -3.75 -10.14 9.20
C ALA A 157 -4.82 -9.59 8.25
N LEU A 158 -5.26 -8.34 8.44
CA LEU A 158 -6.22 -7.68 7.56
C LEU A 158 -5.64 -7.45 6.17
N THR A 159 -4.36 -7.10 6.07
CA THR A 159 -3.65 -6.97 4.78
C THR A 159 -3.60 -8.31 4.03
N LEU A 160 -3.38 -9.43 4.73
CA LEU A 160 -3.47 -10.77 4.13
C LEU A 160 -4.88 -11.08 3.60
N TYR A 161 -5.93 -10.71 4.35
CA TYR A 161 -7.31 -10.85 3.88
C TYR A 161 -7.60 -9.96 2.67
N ASP A 162 -7.13 -8.71 2.68
CA ASP A 162 -7.33 -7.75 1.59
C ASP A 162 -6.58 -8.16 0.32
N ASN A 163 -5.37 -8.70 0.45
CA ASN A 163 -4.60 -9.27 -0.67
C ASN A 163 -5.32 -10.46 -1.30
N TYR A 164 -5.96 -11.28 -0.47
CA TYR A 164 -6.80 -12.35 -0.97
C TYR A 164 -8.03 -11.81 -1.69
N LEU A 165 -8.77 -10.91 -1.04
CA LEU A 165 -10.04 -10.35 -1.52
C LEU A 165 -9.87 -9.59 -2.83
N LEU A 166 -8.89 -8.70 -2.88
CA LEU A 166 -8.69 -7.74 -3.98
C LEU A 166 -7.68 -8.21 -5.03
N GLY A 167 -6.92 -9.26 -4.73
CA GLY A 167 -5.88 -9.81 -5.59
C GLY A 167 -6.20 -11.22 -6.03
N VAL A 168 -5.92 -12.18 -5.16
CA VAL A 168 -5.99 -13.62 -5.45
C VAL A 168 -7.36 -14.06 -5.94
N SER A 169 -8.44 -13.53 -5.36
CA SER A 169 -9.82 -13.94 -5.70
C SER A 169 -10.13 -13.73 -7.18
N MET A 170 -9.51 -12.74 -7.84
CA MET A 170 -9.73 -12.44 -9.26
C MET A 170 -9.24 -13.57 -10.17
N PHE A 171 -8.18 -14.29 -9.76
CA PHE A 171 -7.63 -15.40 -10.53
C PHE A 171 -8.36 -16.73 -10.28
N GLU A 172 -9.07 -16.87 -9.17
CA GLU A 172 -9.84 -18.08 -8.85
C GLU A 172 -11.04 -18.27 -9.79
N HIS A 173 -11.56 -17.19 -10.37
CA HIS A 173 -12.72 -17.21 -11.28
C HIS A 173 -12.36 -17.61 -12.72
N ASP A 174 -11.08 -17.64 -13.09
CA ASP A 174 -10.60 -18.14 -14.39
C ASP A 174 -9.85 -19.46 -14.19
N ASP A 175 -10.50 -20.56 -14.60
CA ASP A 175 -9.98 -21.92 -14.52
C ASP A 175 -8.57 -22.11 -15.11
N ARG A 176 -8.25 -21.39 -16.18
CA ARG A 176 -6.95 -21.46 -16.85
C ARG A 176 -5.90 -20.76 -16.00
N LEU A 177 -6.18 -19.55 -15.50
CA LEU A 177 -5.27 -18.81 -14.63
C LEU A 177 -5.06 -19.55 -13.30
N ARG A 178 -6.16 -20.03 -12.68
CA ARG A 178 -6.13 -20.83 -11.45
C ARG A 178 -5.27 -22.07 -11.57
N ARG A 179 -5.32 -22.79 -12.71
CA ARG A 179 -4.43 -23.94 -12.96
C ARG A 179 -2.98 -23.50 -13.04
N VAL A 180 -2.67 -22.52 -13.86
CA VAL A 180 -1.29 -22.02 -14.05
C VAL A 180 -0.67 -21.55 -12.74
N LEU A 181 -1.41 -20.86 -11.90
CA LEU A 181 -0.92 -20.36 -10.60
C LEU A 181 -0.76 -21.48 -9.55
N ASN A 182 -1.46 -22.60 -9.69
CA ASN A 182 -1.30 -23.77 -8.81
C ASN A 182 -0.32 -24.82 -9.36
N ASP A 183 0.13 -24.69 -10.61
CA ASP A 183 1.13 -25.58 -11.19
C ASP A 183 2.52 -25.28 -10.60
N PRO A 184 3.29 -26.31 -10.22
CA PRO A 184 4.64 -26.13 -9.71
C PRO A 184 5.57 -25.62 -10.82
N ASP A 185 6.57 -24.84 -10.43
CA ASP A 185 7.64 -24.38 -11.32
C ASP A 185 8.94 -24.19 -10.55
N THR A 186 9.86 -25.15 -10.68
CA THR A 186 11.14 -25.12 -9.96
C THR A 186 12.04 -23.97 -10.39
N GLY A 187 11.85 -23.41 -11.58
CA GLY A 187 12.63 -22.25 -12.04
C GLY A 187 12.34 -20.97 -11.24
N PHE A 188 11.15 -20.90 -10.63
CA PHE A 188 10.70 -19.81 -9.76
C PHE A 188 10.53 -20.25 -8.30
N GLY A 189 11.01 -21.45 -7.92
CA GLY A 189 10.83 -21.99 -6.57
C GLY A 189 9.36 -22.30 -6.19
N LEU A 190 8.45 -22.38 -7.17
CA LEU A 190 7.02 -22.53 -6.92
C LEU A 190 6.63 -24.00 -6.71
N ILE A 191 5.97 -24.25 -5.58
CA ILE A 191 5.38 -25.55 -5.22
C ILE A 191 3.90 -25.55 -5.64
N SER A 192 3.36 -26.74 -5.92
CA SER A 192 1.98 -26.87 -6.34
C SER A 192 0.97 -26.40 -5.28
N ASN A 193 -0.19 -25.95 -5.73
CA ASN A 193 -1.37 -25.62 -4.92
C ASN A 193 -1.25 -24.42 -3.96
N LYS A 194 -0.26 -23.54 -4.15
CA LYS A 194 -0.05 -22.37 -3.27
C LYS A 194 -1.21 -21.36 -3.28
N LEU A 195 -1.87 -21.16 -4.43
CA LEU A 195 -3.07 -20.33 -4.51
C LEU A 195 -4.23 -20.97 -3.73
N ALA A 196 -4.41 -22.28 -3.89
CA ALA A 196 -5.43 -23.04 -3.15
C ALA A 196 -5.19 -22.99 -1.63
N GLU A 197 -3.94 -23.03 -1.17
CA GLU A 197 -3.59 -22.82 0.25
C GLU A 197 -3.99 -21.42 0.72
N ALA A 198 -3.73 -20.37 -0.07
CA ALA A 198 -4.16 -19.01 0.25
C ALA A 198 -5.70 -18.91 0.36
N THR A 199 -6.42 -19.52 -0.59
CA THR A 199 -7.89 -19.62 -0.57
C THR A 199 -8.41 -20.36 0.67
N LEU A 200 -7.80 -21.48 1.05
CA LEU A 200 -8.19 -22.23 2.25
C LEU A 200 -7.93 -21.42 3.53
N ALA A 201 -6.81 -20.71 3.60
CA ALA A 201 -6.48 -19.88 4.76
C ALA A 201 -7.45 -18.70 4.92
N ALA A 202 -7.80 -17.99 3.84
CA ALA A 202 -8.76 -16.89 3.86
C ALA A 202 -10.19 -17.34 4.23
N ASN A 203 -10.53 -18.58 3.91
CA ASN A 203 -11.82 -19.18 4.28
C ASN A 203 -11.79 -19.94 5.63
N SER A 204 -10.65 -19.98 6.32
CA SER A 204 -10.50 -20.71 7.57
C SER A 204 -11.27 -20.04 8.72
N ILE A 205 -12.15 -20.80 9.37
CA ILE A 205 -12.91 -20.35 10.54
C ILE A 205 -11.97 -20.05 11.70
N GLU A 206 -10.96 -20.88 11.91
CA GLU A 206 -9.97 -20.70 12.99
C GLU A 206 -9.19 -19.40 12.79
N VAL A 207 -8.67 -19.17 11.57
CA VAL A 207 -7.94 -17.93 11.25
C VAL A 207 -8.82 -16.70 11.45
N ARG A 208 -10.09 -16.77 11.00
CA ARG A 208 -11.03 -15.67 11.16
C ARG A 208 -11.36 -15.39 12.62
N GLN A 209 -11.54 -16.43 13.44
CA GLN A 209 -11.82 -16.25 14.87
C GLN A 209 -10.65 -15.55 15.58
N ARG A 210 -9.40 -15.91 15.26
CA ARG A 210 -8.22 -15.22 15.82
C ARG A 210 -8.19 -13.74 15.46
N ALA A 211 -8.32 -13.42 14.17
CA ALA A 211 -8.37 -12.03 13.70
C ALA A 211 -9.53 -11.27 14.35
N ARG A 212 -10.69 -11.91 14.57
CA ARG A 212 -11.83 -11.30 15.26
C ARG A 212 -11.55 -11.02 16.73
N ARG A 213 -10.89 -11.92 17.46
CA ARG A 213 -10.50 -11.67 18.86
C ARG A 213 -9.59 -10.45 18.98
N ALA A 214 -8.58 -10.36 18.09
CA ALA A 214 -7.72 -9.18 18.01
C ALA A 214 -8.51 -7.90 17.67
N LEU A 215 -9.46 -7.99 16.74
CA LEU A 215 -10.33 -6.88 16.35
C LEU A 215 -11.23 -6.39 17.49
N GLU A 216 -11.84 -7.32 18.24
CA GLU A 216 -12.69 -7.02 19.40
C GLU A 216 -11.89 -6.34 20.52
N PHE A 217 -10.66 -6.81 20.77
CA PHE A 217 -9.73 -6.17 21.71
C PHE A 217 -9.37 -4.75 21.25
N TYR A 218 -8.98 -4.58 19.98
CA TYR A 218 -8.69 -3.27 19.40
C TYR A 218 -9.89 -2.30 19.50
N GLU A 219 -11.10 -2.75 19.13
CA GLU A 219 -12.32 -1.92 19.22
C GLU A 219 -12.60 -1.44 20.64
N THR A 220 -12.27 -2.27 21.65
CA THR A 220 -12.46 -1.95 23.06
C THR A 220 -11.39 -1.00 23.57
N GLU A 221 -10.12 -1.34 23.33
CA GLU A 221 -8.97 -0.66 23.90
C GLU A 221 -8.72 0.72 23.27
N LYS A 222 -9.02 0.90 21.98
CA LYS A 222 -8.85 2.19 21.30
C LYS A 222 -9.67 3.33 21.92
N LEU A 223 -10.73 3.02 22.67
CA LEU A 223 -11.54 4.01 23.40
C LEU A 223 -10.83 4.56 24.63
N PHE A 224 -9.88 3.82 25.21
CA PHE A 224 -9.14 4.20 26.41
C PHE A 224 -7.81 4.89 26.10
N VAL A 225 -7.36 4.82 24.85
CA VAL A 225 -6.12 5.42 24.34
C VAL A 225 -6.43 6.60 23.40
N ALA A 226 -7.67 7.11 23.43
CA ALA A 226 -8.20 8.07 22.46
C ALA A 226 -7.48 9.44 22.42
N ASP A 227 -6.70 9.79 23.45
CA ASP A 227 -5.89 11.02 23.48
C ASP A 227 -4.52 10.85 22.78
N ALA A 228 -4.19 9.69 22.21
CA ALA A 228 -2.97 9.44 21.44
C ALA A 228 -2.95 10.10 20.04
N HIS A 229 -3.64 11.23 19.87
CA HIS A 229 -3.71 11.96 18.61
C HIS A 229 -2.36 12.56 18.15
N GLU A 230 -1.36 12.61 19.04
CA GLU A 230 0.01 13.02 18.73
C GLU A 230 0.92 11.86 18.29
N ASP A 231 0.47 10.60 18.42
CA ASP A 231 1.27 9.42 18.10
C ASP A 231 1.05 8.97 16.63
N SER A 232 2.05 9.24 15.78
CA SER A 232 2.01 8.94 14.35
C SER A 232 1.75 7.46 14.06
N ASP A 233 2.29 6.56 14.88
CA ASP A 233 2.26 5.13 14.62
C ASP A 233 0.91 4.53 14.99
N PHE A 234 0.34 5.00 16.09
CA PHE A 234 -1.02 4.67 16.46
C PHE A 234 -2.01 5.16 15.40
N ALA A 235 -1.85 6.40 14.93
CA ALA A 235 -2.69 6.98 13.89
C ALA A 235 -2.63 6.18 12.59
N TYR A 236 -1.44 5.76 12.15
CA TYR A 236 -1.29 4.87 11.00
C TYR A 236 -2.04 3.56 11.21
N LEU A 237 -1.70 2.80 12.25
CA LEU A 237 -2.21 1.45 12.40
C LEU A 237 -3.74 1.46 12.55
N ARG A 238 -4.28 2.47 13.26
CA ARG A 238 -5.71 2.69 13.37
C ARG A 238 -6.36 2.90 12.00
N GLN A 239 -5.77 3.78 11.19
CA GLN A 239 -6.25 4.07 9.85
C GLN A 239 -6.14 2.86 8.91
N LEU A 240 -5.03 2.12 8.94
CA LEU A 240 -4.84 0.88 8.19
C LEU A 240 -5.93 -0.15 8.53
N ILE A 241 -6.20 -0.33 9.82
CA ILE A 241 -7.21 -1.27 10.30
C ILE A 241 -8.62 -0.79 9.92
N ASP A 242 -8.99 0.44 10.27
CA ASP A 242 -10.34 0.97 10.10
C ASP A 242 -10.71 1.13 8.60
N SER A 243 -9.73 1.32 7.71
CA SER A 243 -9.93 1.41 6.25
C SER A 243 -9.88 0.06 5.53
N SER A 244 -9.52 -1.04 6.20
CA SER A 244 -9.43 -2.36 5.57
C SER A 244 -10.81 -2.83 5.06
N PRO A 245 -10.94 -3.18 3.77
CA PRO A 245 -12.16 -3.78 3.24
C PRO A 245 -12.57 -5.07 3.96
N SER A 246 -11.60 -5.82 4.48
CA SER A 246 -11.84 -7.06 5.21
C SER A 246 -12.28 -6.87 6.66
N TYR A 247 -12.23 -5.64 7.20
CA TYR A 247 -12.65 -5.33 8.57
C TYR A 247 -14.06 -5.84 8.88
N ALA A 248 -15.04 -5.43 8.05
CA ALA A 248 -16.44 -5.80 8.23
C ALA A 248 -16.68 -7.31 8.04
N TYR A 249 -15.88 -7.96 7.20
CA TYR A 249 -15.94 -9.41 6.98
C TYR A 249 -15.45 -10.18 8.21
N VAL A 250 -14.32 -9.78 8.80
CA VAL A 250 -13.76 -10.41 10.00
C VAL A 250 -14.67 -10.19 11.21
N ARG A 251 -15.27 -9.01 11.35
CA ARG A 251 -16.13 -8.62 12.47
C ARG A 251 -17.41 -9.47 12.60
N LYS A 252 -18.03 -9.90 11.50
CA LYS A 252 -19.34 -10.58 11.53
C LYS A 252 -19.26 -12.00 12.10
N ILE A 253 -20.00 -12.26 13.19
CA ILE A 253 -20.19 -13.60 13.76
C ILE A 253 -21.22 -14.37 12.92
N ARG A 254 -20.80 -15.45 12.24
CA ARG A 254 -21.72 -16.35 11.54
C ARG A 254 -21.89 -17.66 12.32
N VAL A 255 -22.89 -17.72 13.20
CA VAL A 255 -23.27 -18.95 13.90
C VAL A 255 -24.24 -19.74 12.99
N GLY A 256 -23.86 -20.96 12.60
CA GLY A 256 -24.76 -21.90 11.89
C GLY A 256 -24.43 -22.22 10.42
N GLU A 257 -23.43 -21.59 9.80
CA GLU A 257 -22.96 -21.96 8.46
C GLU A 257 -21.98 -23.15 8.51
N ILE A 258 -22.49 -24.34 8.86
CA ILE A 258 -21.73 -25.59 8.72
C ILE A 258 -21.77 -26.02 7.24
N ALA A 259 -20.65 -25.76 6.57
CA ALA A 259 -20.07 -26.44 5.41
C ALA A 259 -20.98 -27.43 4.63
N THR A 260 -21.43 -27.01 3.44
CA THR A 260 -21.76 -27.93 2.34
C THR A 260 -21.01 -27.67 1.03
N SER A 261 -20.16 -26.65 0.94
CA SER A 261 -19.14 -26.57 -0.12
C SER A 261 -17.96 -25.69 0.30
N LYS A 262 -16.74 -26.12 -0.06
CA LYS A 262 -15.44 -25.54 0.32
C LYS A 262 -15.16 -24.11 -0.19
N PHE A 263 -16.15 -23.41 -0.77
CA PHE A 263 -15.95 -22.18 -1.55
C PHE A 263 -16.82 -20.97 -1.14
N VAL A 264 -17.82 -21.14 -0.25
CA VAL A 264 -19.00 -20.24 -0.25
C VAL A 264 -18.95 -19.03 0.70
N ALA A 265 -17.99 -18.94 1.63
CA ALA A 265 -18.03 -17.85 2.64
C ALA A 265 -17.69 -16.47 2.04
N PHE A 266 -16.69 -16.43 1.16
CA PHE A 266 -16.29 -15.23 0.42
C PHE A 266 -17.14 -15.03 -0.84
N GLU A 267 -17.48 -16.14 -1.51
CA GLU A 267 -18.40 -16.18 -2.66
C GLU A 267 -19.83 -15.69 -2.36
N ARG A 268 -20.24 -15.48 -1.10
CA ARG A 268 -21.55 -14.89 -0.75
C ARG A 268 -21.50 -13.39 -0.48
N LEU A 269 -20.34 -12.83 -0.14
CA LEU A 269 -20.13 -11.38 -0.18
C LEU A 269 -20.07 -10.90 -1.62
N THR A 270 -19.47 -11.69 -2.50
CA THR A 270 -19.70 -11.53 -3.93
C THR A 270 -21.13 -11.97 -4.25
N GLY A 271 -21.59 -13.16 -3.89
CA GLY A 271 -22.85 -13.79 -4.27
C GLY A 271 -24.18 -13.08 -3.96
N ASP A 272 -24.38 -12.44 -2.81
CA ASP A 272 -25.60 -11.61 -2.61
C ASP A 272 -25.49 -10.25 -3.35
N THR A 273 -24.31 -9.92 -3.84
CA THR A 273 -23.98 -8.76 -4.69
C THR A 273 -23.71 -9.16 -6.17
N VAL A 274 -23.66 -10.47 -6.47
CA VAL A 274 -23.26 -11.12 -7.74
C VAL A 274 -24.38 -12.00 -8.27
N ALA A 275 -25.33 -12.43 -7.45
CA ALA A 275 -26.58 -13.01 -7.91
C ALA A 275 -27.43 -12.00 -8.69
N GLU A 276 -27.17 -10.69 -8.53
CA GLU A 276 -27.68 -9.62 -9.41
C GLU A 276 -26.69 -9.20 -10.52
N ALA A 277 -25.45 -9.70 -10.52
CA ALA A 277 -24.40 -9.28 -11.45
C ALA A 277 -23.69 -10.49 -12.07
N GLY A 278 -24.34 -11.11 -13.07
CA GLY A 278 -23.62 -11.83 -14.11
C GLY A 278 -22.63 -10.90 -14.83
N GLU A 279 -21.48 -11.45 -15.23
CA GLU A 279 -20.37 -10.82 -15.97
C GLU A 279 -19.67 -9.58 -15.32
N ASN A 280 -20.26 -8.90 -14.32
CA ASN A 280 -19.79 -7.60 -13.79
C ASN A 280 -19.11 -7.65 -12.40
N GLY A 281 -18.73 -8.82 -11.88
CA GLY A 281 -18.13 -8.95 -10.54
C GLY A 281 -16.75 -8.26 -10.36
N LEU A 282 -15.99 -8.12 -11.45
CA LEU A 282 -14.70 -7.41 -11.43
C LEU A 282 -14.87 -5.89 -11.33
N ASP A 283 -15.98 -5.29 -11.77
CA ASP A 283 -16.19 -3.85 -11.69
C ASP A 283 -16.38 -3.38 -10.23
N ILE A 284 -17.01 -4.23 -9.41
CA ILE A 284 -17.16 -4.02 -7.96
C ILE A 284 -15.81 -4.18 -7.26
N ILE A 285 -15.04 -5.22 -7.62
CA ILE A 285 -13.68 -5.41 -7.10
C ILE A 285 -12.81 -4.24 -7.54
N SER A 286 -12.86 -3.79 -8.79
CA SER A 286 -12.16 -2.61 -9.30
C SER A 286 -12.57 -1.32 -8.60
N GLY A 287 -13.85 -1.15 -8.24
CA GLY A 287 -14.31 -0.01 -7.43
C GLY A 287 -13.75 -0.04 -6.01
N LEU A 288 -13.77 -1.21 -5.35
CA LEU A 288 -13.18 -1.41 -4.02
C LEU A 288 -11.64 -1.27 -4.07
N PHE A 289 -11.05 -1.74 -5.15
CA PHE A 289 -9.64 -1.69 -5.47
C PHE A 289 -9.17 -0.26 -5.73
N GLY A 290 -9.94 0.55 -6.47
CA GLY A 290 -9.65 1.97 -6.68
C GLY A 290 -9.56 2.75 -5.38
N ASN A 291 -10.46 2.43 -4.42
CA ASN A 291 -10.40 2.99 -3.07
C ASN A 291 -9.21 2.46 -2.24
N THR A 292 -8.68 1.28 -2.57
CA THR A 292 -7.58 0.64 -1.83
C THR A 292 -6.21 0.99 -2.38
N VAL A 293 -6.02 1.05 -3.72
CA VAL A 293 -4.77 1.50 -4.36
C VAL A 293 -4.59 3.01 -4.29
N GLY A 294 -5.66 3.78 -4.08
CA GLY A 294 -5.57 5.15 -3.60
C GLY A 294 -5.30 5.27 -2.09
N LEU A 295 -5.16 4.14 -1.37
CA LEU A 295 -5.30 4.00 0.09
C LEU A 295 -6.20 5.07 0.70
N TYR A 296 -7.49 4.80 0.72
CA TYR A 296 -8.49 5.55 1.46
C TYR A 296 -8.27 7.06 1.37
N GLU A 297 -8.68 7.61 0.24
CA GLU A 297 -8.85 9.05 0.09
C GLU A 297 -10.09 9.45 0.90
N GLU A 298 -9.89 9.90 2.14
CA GLU A 298 -10.97 10.35 3.05
C GLU A 298 -11.89 11.38 2.37
N ARG A 299 -11.26 12.26 1.60
CA ARG A 299 -11.87 13.33 0.84
C ARG A 299 -10.96 13.73 -0.32
N LYS A 300 -11.49 14.48 -1.27
CA LYS A 300 -10.66 15.20 -2.25
C LYS A 300 -9.80 16.28 -1.56
N GLY A 301 -8.66 16.57 -2.16
CA GLY A 301 -7.79 17.67 -1.77
C GLY A 301 -8.45 19.02 -2.00
N LYS A 302 -8.02 20.03 -1.24
CA LYS A 302 -8.62 21.38 -1.30
C LYS A 302 -8.43 22.08 -2.64
N LEU A 303 -7.36 21.74 -3.37
CA LEU A 303 -7.10 22.27 -4.72
C LEU A 303 -7.74 21.42 -5.84
N TYR A 304 -8.44 20.34 -5.50
CA TYR A 304 -9.05 19.47 -6.50
C TYR A 304 -10.15 20.20 -7.28
N GLY A 305 -9.99 20.31 -8.59
CA GLY A 305 -10.94 20.99 -9.47
C GLY A 305 -10.91 22.52 -9.35
N ASP A 306 -9.90 23.10 -8.70
CA ASP A 306 -9.74 24.57 -8.64
C ASP A 306 -9.07 25.10 -9.92
N ASP A 307 -9.92 25.57 -10.84
CA ASP A 307 -9.50 26.16 -12.12
C ASP A 307 -8.75 27.50 -11.96
N GLU A 308 -8.94 28.23 -10.87
CA GLU A 308 -8.21 29.48 -10.62
C GLU A 308 -6.78 29.17 -10.17
N ALA A 309 -6.63 28.30 -9.17
CA ALA A 309 -5.33 27.82 -8.72
C ALA A 309 -4.55 27.16 -9.87
N ARG A 310 -5.22 26.34 -10.70
CA ARG A 310 -4.60 25.67 -11.86
C ARG A 310 -4.03 26.67 -12.85
N ARG A 311 -4.80 27.68 -13.23
CA ARG A 311 -4.33 28.74 -14.14
C ARG A 311 -3.19 29.55 -13.53
N LYS A 312 -3.24 29.80 -12.22
CA LYS A 312 -2.17 30.50 -11.50
C LYS A 312 -0.86 29.69 -11.52
N LEU A 313 -0.92 28.39 -11.21
CA LEU A 313 0.23 27.48 -11.29
C LEU A 313 0.79 27.42 -12.72
N GLN A 314 -0.06 27.22 -13.73
CA GLN A 314 0.36 27.21 -15.13
C GLN A 314 1.05 28.53 -15.56
N SER A 315 0.65 29.67 -14.98
CA SER A 315 1.26 30.96 -15.30
C SER A 315 2.71 31.10 -14.80
N VAL A 316 3.11 30.34 -13.78
CA VAL A 316 4.45 30.43 -13.17
C VAL A 316 5.35 29.25 -13.48
N LEU A 317 4.80 28.07 -13.75
CA LEU A 317 5.57 26.84 -14.00
C LEU A 317 6.52 26.98 -15.19
N GLN A 318 7.76 26.52 -15.02
CA GLN A 318 8.81 26.48 -16.04
C GLN A 318 9.43 25.08 -16.09
N PRO A 319 10.05 24.68 -17.22
CA PRO A 319 10.73 23.39 -17.32
C PRO A 319 11.70 23.19 -16.16
N LEU A 320 11.70 21.98 -15.58
CA LEU A 320 12.49 21.58 -14.42
C LEU A 320 12.04 22.17 -13.07
N ASP A 321 10.91 22.84 -13.00
CA ASP A 321 10.31 23.11 -11.69
C ASP A 321 10.00 21.79 -10.99
N ILE A 322 10.39 21.69 -9.72
CA ILE A 322 10.09 20.60 -8.82
C ILE A 322 8.80 20.97 -8.09
N ILE A 323 7.82 20.07 -8.10
CA ILE A 323 6.51 20.28 -7.48
C ILE A 323 6.43 19.34 -6.28
N LEU A 324 6.24 19.91 -5.10
CA LEU A 324 5.99 19.17 -3.86
C LEU A 324 4.49 19.20 -3.55
N GLU A 325 3.95 18.13 -2.99
CA GLU A 325 2.56 18.07 -2.53
C GLU A 325 2.42 17.60 -1.07
N LYS A 326 1.32 18.04 -0.44
CA LYS A 326 0.78 17.45 0.80
C LYS A 326 -0.62 16.90 0.55
N THR A 327 -0.84 15.64 0.94
CA THR A 327 -2.14 14.95 0.83
C THR A 327 -2.51 14.28 2.15
N PRO A 328 -2.80 15.05 3.22
CA PRO A 328 -2.98 14.49 4.57
C PRO A 328 -4.21 13.56 4.68
N PHE A 329 -5.09 13.61 3.68
CA PHE A 329 -6.26 12.76 3.51
C PHE A 329 -5.97 11.44 2.78
N ARG A 330 -4.73 11.22 2.29
CA ARG A 330 -4.25 9.96 1.76
C ARG A 330 -3.39 9.27 2.79
N LEU A 331 -3.53 7.96 2.86
CA LEU A 331 -2.80 7.17 3.83
C LEU A 331 -1.28 7.18 3.56
N THR A 332 -0.86 7.20 2.29
CA THR A 332 0.56 7.24 1.89
C THR A 332 1.32 8.44 2.44
N ASP A 333 0.67 9.60 2.45
CA ASP A 333 1.27 10.86 2.89
C ASP A 333 1.47 10.89 4.41
N LYS A 334 0.60 10.19 5.17
CA LYS A 334 0.78 9.99 6.61
C LYS A 334 2.00 9.11 6.95
N PHE A 335 2.63 8.45 5.96
CA PHE A 335 3.79 7.56 6.15
C PHE A 335 5.13 8.17 5.79
N ILE A 336 5.11 9.35 5.18
CA ILE A 336 6.32 10.00 4.71
C ILE A 336 6.68 11.01 5.79
N PRO A 337 7.80 10.82 6.50
CA PRO A 337 8.21 11.74 7.56
C PRO A 337 8.37 13.15 7.02
N GLY A 338 7.97 14.13 7.83
CA GLY A 338 7.97 15.54 7.48
C GLY A 338 6.63 16.03 6.94
N HIS A 339 6.65 17.24 6.39
CA HIS A 339 5.47 17.88 5.85
C HIS A 339 5.12 17.28 4.49
N PHE A 340 5.93 17.47 3.46
CA PHE A 340 5.58 17.06 2.09
C PHE A 340 5.64 15.54 1.91
N GLY A 341 4.64 14.99 1.22
CA GLY A 341 4.52 13.56 0.96
C GLY A 341 5.01 13.12 -0.41
N HIS A 342 5.17 14.02 -1.39
CA HIS A 342 5.53 13.58 -2.75
C HIS A 342 6.24 14.66 -3.55
N VAL A 343 6.99 14.22 -4.57
CA VAL A 343 7.82 15.04 -5.43
C VAL A 343 7.58 14.68 -6.89
N ALA A 344 7.36 15.69 -7.71
CA ALA A 344 7.23 15.58 -9.15
C ALA A 344 8.09 16.63 -9.88
N ILE A 345 8.28 16.44 -11.20
CA ILE A 345 9.05 17.33 -12.05
C ILE A 345 8.19 17.82 -13.21
N TRP A 346 8.13 19.14 -13.41
CA TRP A 346 7.49 19.73 -14.58
C TRP A 346 8.38 19.64 -15.81
N THR A 347 7.89 19.05 -16.90
CA THR A 347 8.67 18.89 -18.14
C THR A 347 8.82 20.17 -18.93
N GLY A 348 7.81 21.04 -18.88
CA GLY A 348 7.63 22.12 -19.85
C GLY A 348 6.71 21.76 -21.02
N THR A 349 6.39 22.77 -21.82
CA THR A 349 5.61 22.68 -23.07
C THR A 349 6.46 22.13 -24.20
N LYS A 350 5.80 21.67 -25.28
CA LYS A 350 6.51 21.27 -26.50
C LYS A 350 7.42 22.40 -27.00
N ALA A 351 6.93 23.65 -26.98
CA ALA A 351 7.73 24.78 -27.42
C ALA A 351 8.95 25.03 -26.53
N GLU A 352 8.81 24.92 -25.20
CA GLU A 352 9.93 25.03 -24.26
C GLU A 352 10.96 23.89 -24.45
N LEU A 353 10.50 22.66 -24.69
CA LEU A 353 11.37 21.51 -25.00
C LEU A 353 12.11 21.68 -26.34
N ILE A 354 11.48 22.31 -27.34
CA ILE A 354 12.13 22.67 -28.62
C ILE A 354 13.17 23.77 -28.39
N GLU A 355 12.83 24.80 -27.62
CA GLU A 355 13.75 25.91 -27.29
C GLU A 355 14.99 25.41 -26.55
N LEU A 356 14.81 24.45 -25.63
CA LEU A 356 15.89 23.77 -24.93
C LEU A 356 16.61 22.73 -25.81
N GLY A 357 16.13 22.43 -27.01
CA GLY A 357 16.77 21.52 -27.97
C GLY A 357 16.75 20.05 -27.55
N VAL A 358 15.83 19.67 -26.65
CA VAL A 358 15.66 18.29 -26.18
C VAL A 358 14.50 17.57 -26.87
N TRP A 359 13.61 18.30 -27.54
CA TRP A 359 12.40 17.74 -28.18
C TRP A 359 12.73 16.58 -29.12
N ASP A 360 13.71 16.73 -30.01
CA ASP A 360 14.05 15.71 -31.02
C ASP A 360 14.83 14.51 -30.46
N ASN A 361 15.15 14.49 -29.16
CA ASN A 361 15.78 13.35 -28.52
C ASN A 361 14.83 12.15 -28.47
N LEU A 362 15.32 10.94 -28.80
CA LEU A 362 14.51 9.71 -28.84
C LEU A 362 13.77 9.42 -27.52
N ILE A 363 14.38 9.72 -26.36
CA ILE A 363 13.79 9.48 -25.04
C ILE A 363 12.60 10.42 -24.79
N VAL A 364 12.59 11.59 -25.40
CA VAL A 364 11.48 12.56 -25.32
C VAL A 364 10.43 12.25 -26.40
N GLN A 365 10.87 11.96 -27.64
CA GLN A 365 9.99 11.73 -28.79
C GLN A 365 9.02 10.55 -28.58
N GLN A 366 9.42 9.50 -27.87
CA GLN A 366 8.53 8.38 -27.55
C GLN A 366 7.27 8.81 -26.75
N TYR A 367 7.30 9.97 -26.08
CA TYR A 367 6.19 10.52 -25.32
C TYR A 367 5.54 11.74 -25.99
N ALA A 368 5.91 12.09 -27.23
CA ALA A 368 5.46 13.31 -27.89
C ALA A 368 3.92 13.43 -27.98
N GLY A 369 3.21 12.31 -28.16
CA GLY A 369 1.75 12.28 -28.19
C GLY A 369 1.07 12.67 -26.87
N LEU A 370 1.71 12.38 -25.74
CA LEU A 370 1.22 12.71 -24.40
C LEU A 370 1.56 14.16 -24.02
N LEU A 371 2.77 14.61 -24.38
CA LEU A 371 3.30 15.93 -24.02
C LEU A 371 2.75 17.09 -24.84
N SER A 372 2.29 16.83 -26.07
CA SER A 372 2.00 17.90 -27.03
C SER A 372 0.55 17.93 -27.47
N SER A 373 0.06 19.15 -27.67
CA SER A 373 -1.13 19.41 -28.47
C SER A 373 -0.70 19.75 -29.90
N TYR A 374 -1.42 19.22 -30.88
CA TYR A 374 -1.22 19.58 -32.29
C TYR A 374 -1.63 21.01 -32.59
N SER A 375 -2.63 21.55 -31.88
CA SER A 375 -3.16 22.89 -32.11
C SER A 375 -2.40 23.98 -31.36
N ASP A 376 -1.74 23.64 -30.25
CA ASP A 376 -1.03 24.60 -29.41
C ASP A 376 0.25 23.99 -28.78
N PRO A 377 1.44 24.29 -29.31
CA PRO A 377 2.70 23.79 -28.76
C PRO A 377 3.08 24.44 -27.41
N GLN A 378 2.39 25.49 -26.98
CA GLN A 378 2.58 26.17 -25.69
C GLN A 378 1.57 25.70 -24.62
N SER A 379 0.67 24.78 -24.95
CA SER A 379 -0.33 24.29 -24.00
C SER A 379 0.33 23.65 -22.78
N LYS A 380 -0.16 24.03 -21.59
CA LYS A 380 0.18 23.43 -20.29
C LYS A 380 -0.91 22.49 -19.76
N ASP A 381 -1.84 22.08 -20.64
CA ASP A 381 -2.94 21.17 -20.33
C ASP A 381 -2.66 19.74 -20.85
N ARG A 382 -1.37 19.37 -20.94
CA ARG A 382 -0.92 18.06 -21.41
C ARG A 382 -0.28 17.28 -20.25
N ASN A 383 0.14 16.04 -20.53
CA ASN A 383 0.77 15.20 -19.52
C ASN A 383 2.23 15.63 -19.33
N GLN A 384 2.44 16.65 -18.50
CA GLN A 384 3.71 17.40 -18.35
C GLN A 384 4.27 17.33 -16.93
N VAL A 385 3.67 16.52 -16.05
CA VAL A 385 4.17 16.22 -14.71
C VAL A 385 4.80 14.82 -14.77
N ILE A 386 6.11 14.72 -14.60
CA ILE A 386 6.79 13.44 -14.37
C ILE A 386 6.73 13.15 -12.88
N GLU A 387 6.17 12.01 -12.52
CA GLU A 387 6.10 11.58 -11.13
C GLU A 387 6.26 10.07 -11.00
N ALA A 388 6.89 9.65 -9.90
CA ALA A 388 6.98 8.25 -9.53
C ALA A 388 5.75 7.89 -8.68
N LEU A 389 4.82 7.16 -9.27
CA LEU A 389 3.63 6.66 -8.58
C LEU A 389 3.73 5.15 -8.42
N ARG A 390 2.80 4.55 -7.68
CA ARG A 390 2.86 3.11 -7.36
C ARG A 390 2.95 2.20 -8.58
N ASN A 391 2.32 2.59 -9.68
CA ASN A 391 2.33 1.89 -10.96
C ASN A 391 3.58 2.17 -11.82
N GLY A 392 4.54 2.95 -11.30
CA GLY A 392 5.78 3.33 -11.95
C GLY A 392 5.89 4.83 -12.23
N VAL A 393 7.01 5.21 -12.83
CA VAL A 393 7.25 6.61 -13.24
C VAL A 393 6.49 6.91 -14.53
N GLN A 394 5.59 7.89 -14.49
CA GLN A 394 4.69 8.21 -15.60
C GLN A 394 4.53 9.72 -15.81
N LEU A 395 3.85 10.08 -16.91
CA LEU A 395 3.46 11.46 -17.22
C LEU A 395 1.98 11.66 -16.90
N ASN A 396 1.67 12.67 -16.09
CA ASN A 396 0.32 13.06 -15.74
C ASN A 396 0.04 14.54 -16.02
N THR A 397 -1.23 14.92 -16.01
CA THR A 397 -1.66 16.32 -16.11
C THR A 397 -1.46 17.05 -14.78
N LEU A 398 -1.33 18.38 -14.84
CA LEU A 398 -1.35 19.19 -13.63
C LEU A 398 -2.69 19.05 -12.87
N GLU A 399 -3.81 18.90 -13.58
CA GLU A 399 -5.12 18.68 -12.98
C GLU A 399 -5.18 17.38 -12.15
N HIS A 400 -4.56 16.30 -12.65
CA HIS A 400 -4.44 15.05 -11.89
C HIS A 400 -3.62 15.25 -10.61
N PHE A 401 -2.47 15.93 -10.74
CA PHE A 401 -1.59 16.22 -9.62
C PHE A 401 -2.24 17.12 -8.57
N MET A 402 -3.15 18.04 -8.95
CA MET A 402 -3.76 19.02 -8.04
C MET A 402 -4.80 18.48 -7.05
N ASN A 403 -5.05 17.17 -7.01
CA ASN A 403 -5.87 16.57 -5.96
C ASN A 403 -5.07 16.50 -4.64
N VAL A 404 -4.77 17.66 -4.05
CA VAL A 404 -3.86 17.89 -2.91
C VAL A 404 -4.36 19.05 -2.05
N ASP A 405 -3.80 19.22 -0.85
CA ASP A 405 -4.08 20.40 -0.02
C ASP A 405 -3.01 21.48 -0.20
N ASP A 406 -1.74 21.08 -0.24
CA ASP A 406 -0.61 22.01 -0.32
C ASP A 406 0.22 21.71 -1.56
N ILE A 407 0.75 22.77 -2.19
CA ILE A 407 1.69 22.69 -3.31
C ILE A 407 2.83 23.67 -3.09
N ALA A 408 4.07 23.20 -3.18
CA ALA A 408 5.23 24.08 -3.29
C ALA A 408 5.90 23.90 -4.66
N ILE A 409 6.19 25.01 -5.35
CA ILE A 409 6.98 25.01 -6.59
C ILE A 409 8.39 25.48 -6.27
N LEU A 410 9.37 24.60 -6.50
CA LEU A 410 10.79 24.87 -6.32
C LEU A 410 11.50 24.89 -7.66
N ARG A 411 12.20 26.00 -7.96
CA ARG A 411 12.92 26.17 -9.22
C ARG A 411 14.43 25.98 -9.02
N PRO A 412 15.06 25.06 -9.76
CA PRO A 412 16.52 24.93 -9.75
C PRO A 412 17.23 26.18 -10.26
N VAL A 413 18.26 26.61 -9.53
CA VAL A 413 19.10 27.75 -9.89
C VAL A 413 20.43 27.24 -10.46
N PHE A 414 20.55 27.27 -11.78
CA PHE A 414 21.77 26.85 -12.48
C PHE A 414 22.76 28.01 -12.66
N ALA A 415 24.06 27.71 -12.53
CA ALA A 415 25.14 28.67 -12.81
C ALA A 415 25.11 29.15 -14.26
N ALA A 416 25.32 30.46 -14.49
CA ALA A 416 25.10 31.12 -15.77
C ALA A 416 25.93 30.53 -16.94
N ASN A 417 27.15 30.06 -16.67
CA ASN A 417 28.08 29.61 -17.71
C ASN A 417 27.65 28.28 -18.36
N ASP A 418 26.96 27.41 -17.63
CA ASP A 418 26.57 26.06 -18.09
C ASP A 418 25.05 25.81 -18.03
N LYS A 419 24.25 26.86 -17.75
CA LYS A 419 22.80 26.75 -17.51
C LYS A 419 22.07 25.90 -18.55
N ARG A 420 22.28 26.17 -19.83
CA ARG A 420 21.57 25.43 -20.90
C ARG A 420 21.96 23.95 -20.93
N ALA A 421 23.24 23.63 -20.77
CA ALA A 421 23.72 22.25 -20.78
C ALA A 421 23.18 21.47 -19.56
N LEU A 422 23.21 22.07 -18.38
CA LEU A 422 22.66 21.48 -17.15
C LEU A 422 21.14 21.30 -17.23
N GLN A 423 20.41 22.25 -17.83
CA GLN A 423 18.96 22.10 -18.06
C GLN A 423 18.66 20.95 -19.03
N GLN A 424 19.42 20.85 -20.12
CA GLN A 424 19.27 19.74 -21.08
C GLN A 424 19.55 18.39 -20.43
N GLU A 425 20.65 18.28 -19.69
CA GLU A 425 21.01 17.06 -18.97
C GLU A 425 19.92 16.66 -17.97
N ALA A 426 19.47 17.60 -17.13
CA ALA A 426 18.46 17.33 -16.11
C ALA A 426 17.12 16.87 -16.72
N LEU A 427 16.66 17.50 -17.80
CA LEU A 427 15.43 17.08 -18.49
C LEU A 427 15.57 15.68 -19.07
N LEU A 428 16.69 15.39 -19.74
CA LEU A 428 16.92 14.07 -20.32
C LEU A 428 17.02 12.98 -19.26
N LEU A 429 17.60 13.29 -18.09
CA LEU A 429 17.63 12.38 -16.95
C LEU A 429 16.24 12.17 -16.36
N ALA A 430 15.41 13.20 -16.23
CA ALA A 430 14.01 13.05 -15.80
C ALA A 430 13.22 12.16 -16.77
N PHE A 431 13.31 12.43 -18.08
CA PHE A 431 12.67 11.61 -19.11
C PHE A 431 13.16 10.16 -19.13
N ARG A 432 14.43 9.91 -18.81
CA ARG A 432 15.01 8.55 -18.72
C ARG A 432 14.39 7.71 -17.60
N GLN A 433 13.75 8.34 -16.60
CA GLN A 433 13.11 7.60 -15.50
C GLN A 433 11.74 7.05 -15.89
N LEU A 434 11.07 7.62 -16.89
CA LEU A 434 9.74 7.18 -17.32
C LEU A 434 9.72 5.70 -17.69
N GLY A 435 8.70 4.99 -17.20
CA GLY A 435 8.53 3.55 -17.37
C GLY A 435 9.33 2.66 -16.40
N LYS A 436 10.17 3.24 -15.53
CA LYS A 436 10.75 2.48 -14.41
C LYS A 436 9.68 2.12 -13.39
N LYS A 437 9.87 0.97 -12.73
CA LYS A 437 9.02 0.56 -11.60
C LYS A 437 9.32 1.45 -10.39
N TYR A 438 8.37 1.58 -9.48
CA TYR A 438 8.57 2.33 -8.24
C TYR A 438 9.43 1.52 -7.24
N ASP A 439 10.33 2.18 -6.50
CA ASP A 439 11.12 1.51 -5.45
C ASP A 439 10.46 1.58 -4.09
N PHE A 440 9.71 0.54 -3.73
CA PHE A 440 9.12 0.48 -2.39
C PHE A 440 10.16 0.23 -1.30
N ASN A 441 11.40 -0.14 -1.64
CA ASN A 441 12.45 -0.42 -0.67
C ASN A 441 13.25 0.81 -0.24
N PHE A 442 12.97 1.99 -0.82
CA PHE A 442 13.65 3.26 -0.54
C PHE A 442 15.19 3.16 -0.54
N ASP A 443 15.76 2.40 -1.49
CA ASP A 443 17.21 2.24 -1.63
C ASP A 443 17.73 2.98 -2.87
N VAL A 444 18.32 4.16 -2.65
CA VAL A 444 18.87 5.05 -3.68
C VAL A 444 19.97 4.41 -4.54
N ASN A 445 20.49 3.25 -4.14
CA ASN A 445 21.52 2.52 -4.89
C ASN A 445 20.93 1.52 -5.89
N THR A 446 19.61 1.29 -5.88
CA THR A 446 18.94 0.51 -6.92
C THR A 446 18.71 1.39 -8.16
N THR A 447 19.04 0.88 -9.34
CA THR A 447 19.01 1.69 -10.58
C THR A 447 17.77 1.42 -11.44
N ASP A 448 17.03 0.35 -11.11
CA ASP A 448 15.86 -0.16 -11.83
C ASP A 448 14.51 0.19 -11.15
N LYS A 449 14.55 0.78 -9.96
CA LYS A 449 13.38 1.25 -9.20
C LYS A 449 13.64 2.65 -8.62
N ILE A 450 12.61 3.49 -8.46
CA ILE A 450 12.73 4.88 -7.97
C ILE A 450 11.58 5.28 -7.04
N VAL A 451 11.88 5.93 -5.91
CA VAL A 451 10.93 6.67 -5.06
C VAL A 451 10.71 8.09 -5.61
N CYS A 452 9.58 8.75 -5.29
CA CYS A 452 9.29 10.11 -5.75
C CYS A 452 10.38 11.14 -5.43
N SER A 453 10.96 11.13 -4.23
CA SER A 453 12.07 12.00 -3.86
C SER A 453 13.39 11.62 -4.56
N GLU A 454 13.59 10.34 -4.87
CA GLU A 454 14.73 9.88 -5.68
C GLU A 454 14.64 10.35 -7.13
N LEU A 455 13.43 10.57 -7.66
CA LEU A 455 13.22 11.14 -8.99
C LEU A 455 13.93 12.50 -9.10
N ALA A 456 13.84 13.35 -8.09
CA ALA A 456 14.59 14.61 -8.04
C ALA A 456 16.10 14.34 -7.93
N TYR A 457 16.52 13.48 -7.01
CA TYR A 457 17.93 13.12 -6.82
C TYR A 457 18.63 12.70 -8.12
N VAL A 458 18.03 11.76 -8.88
CA VAL A 458 18.63 11.24 -10.12
C VAL A 458 18.49 12.19 -11.31
N SER A 459 17.54 13.13 -11.28
CA SER A 459 17.29 14.06 -12.37
C SER A 459 18.18 15.30 -12.31
N TYR A 460 18.68 15.67 -11.12
CA TYR A 460 19.52 16.85 -10.93
C TYR A 460 20.88 16.48 -10.34
N PRO A 461 21.80 15.88 -11.13
CA PRO A 461 23.09 15.42 -10.63
C PRO A 461 24.03 16.56 -10.21
N SER A 462 23.70 17.81 -10.57
CA SER A 462 24.46 19.01 -10.20
C SER A 462 24.04 19.62 -8.86
N ILE A 463 22.99 19.09 -8.22
CA ILE A 463 22.53 19.52 -6.90
C ILE A 463 23.12 18.56 -5.85
N ASP A 464 23.75 19.12 -4.83
CA ASP A 464 24.19 18.36 -3.66
C ASP A 464 22.99 18.12 -2.73
N TRP A 465 22.37 16.96 -2.88
CA TRP A 465 21.18 16.58 -2.11
C TRP A 465 21.53 16.12 -0.69
N PRO A 466 20.80 16.60 0.34
CA PRO A 466 20.92 16.04 1.69
C PRO A 466 20.32 14.64 1.69
N THR A 467 21.15 13.63 1.91
CA THR A 467 20.71 12.24 2.05
C THR A 467 20.86 11.79 3.49
N GLU A 468 19.88 11.05 3.99
CA GLU A 468 19.87 10.49 5.33
C GLU A 468 20.11 8.99 5.29
N ARG A 469 20.63 8.42 6.38
CA ARG A 469 20.80 6.97 6.51
C ARG A 469 19.72 6.38 7.39
N THR A 470 18.79 5.64 6.79
CA THR A 470 17.71 4.95 7.50
C THR A 470 17.85 3.45 7.25
N LEU A 471 17.90 2.64 8.31
CA LEU A 471 18.07 1.18 8.24
C LEU A 471 19.25 0.71 7.36
N GLY A 472 20.36 1.47 7.35
CA GLY A 472 21.57 1.14 6.58
C GLY A 472 21.52 1.54 5.10
N ARG A 473 20.45 2.19 4.64
CA ARG A 473 20.29 2.70 3.27
C ARG A 473 20.33 4.22 3.25
N HIS A 474 20.88 4.79 2.18
CA HIS A 474 20.76 6.22 1.93
C HIS A 474 19.37 6.49 1.34
N SER A 475 18.65 7.46 1.87
CA SER A 475 17.32 7.87 1.42
C SER A 475 17.22 9.40 1.39
N ILE A 476 16.29 9.92 0.61
CA ILE A 476 15.96 11.35 0.53
C ILE A 476 14.45 11.48 0.73
N SER A 477 14.00 12.39 1.58
CA SER A 477 12.57 12.70 1.75
C SER A 477 12.15 13.90 0.89
N PRO A 478 10.85 14.09 0.61
CA PRO A 478 10.36 15.33 0.00
C PRO A 478 10.73 16.58 0.82
N ASP A 479 10.76 16.49 2.15
CA ASP A 479 11.21 17.58 3.00
C ASP A 479 12.69 17.88 2.82
N ASN A 480 13.56 16.87 2.67
CA ASN A 480 14.98 17.10 2.32
C ASN A 480 15.11 17.90 1.01
N VAL A 481 14.21 17.70 0.05
CA VAL A 481 14.13 18.52 -1.19
C VAL A 481 13.68 19.94 -0.86
N ALA A 482 12.64 20.11 -0.05
CA ALA A 482 12.13 21.41 0.38
C ALA A 482 13.18 22.27 1.12
N GLN A 483 14.03 21.64 1.94
CA GLN A 483 15.08 22.31 2.72
C GLN A 483 16.05 23.09 1.83
N LEU A 484 16.30 22.61 0.61
CA LEU A 484 17.18 23.27 -0.35
C LEU A 484 16.66 24.62 -0.87
N ALA A 485 15.40 24.97 -0.57
CA ALA A 485 14.82 26.26 -0.89
C ALA A 485 15.18 27.38 0.10
N TRP A 486 15.72 27.05 1.29
CA TRP A 486 15.87 28.02 2.39
C TRP A 486 16.71 29.24 2.05
N ASN A 487 17.73 29.09 1.22
CA ASN A 487 18.65 30.17 0.86
C ASN A 487 18.48 30.64 -0.60
N ASN A 488 17.39 30.24 -1.27
CA ASN A 488 17.15 30.43 -2.71
C ASN A 488 18.21 29.79 -3.64
N VAL A 489 19.12 28.98 -3.08
CA VAL A 489 20.13 28.21 -3.79
C VAL A 489 20.35 26.91 -2.99
N PRO A 490 20.37 25.73 -3.64
CA PRO A 490 20.28 25.51 -5.09
C PRO A 490 18.86 25.61 -5.65
N LEU A 491 17.82 25.66 -4.80
CA LEU A 491 16.43 25.79 -5.22
C LEU A 491 15.86 27.15 -4.76
N GLN A 492 15.01 27.75 -5.58
CA GLN A 492 14.23 28.94 -5.24
C GLN A 492 12.76 28.56 -5.05
N LEU A 493 12.14 28.99 -3.95
CA LEU A 493 10.69 28.89 -3.78
C LEU A 493 9.99 29.88 -4.72
N VAL A 494 9.16 29.38 -5.62
CA VAL A 494 8.41 30.19 -6.62
C VAL A 494 6.99 30.47 -6.15
N MET A 495 6.35 29.49 -5.53
CA MET A 495 4.95 29.57 -5.12
C MET A 495 4.67 28.54 -4.02
N LEU A 496 3.87 28.92 -3.03
CA LEU A 496 3.36 28.03 -2.00
C LEU A 496 1.84 28.20 -1.88
N TYR A 497 1.11 27.11 -2.07
CA TYR A 497 -0.25 26.94 -1.56
C TYR A 497 -0.18 26.15 -0.26
N HIS A 498 -0.89 26.60 0.76
CA HIS A 498 -1.07 25.89 2.01
C HIS A 498 -2.54 25.92 2.40
N ASP A 499 -3.06 24.77 2.80
CA ASP A 499 -4.45 24.56 3.16
C ASP A 499 -5.43 24.94 2.06
N GLY A 500 -5.04 24.75 0.79
CA GLY A 500 -5.82 25.14 -0.39
C GLY A 500 -5.77 26.62 -0.77
N GLU A 501 -5.04 27.46 -0.02
CA GLU A 501 -4.96 28.90 -0.28
C GLU A 501 -3.56 29.33 -0.72
N LEU A 502 -3.49 30.29 -1.64
CA LEU A 502 -2.21 30.88 -2.06
C LEU A 502 -1.65 31.72 -0.91
N VAL A 503 -0.45 31.36 -0.46
CA VAL A 503 0.23 32.06 0.64
C VAL A 503 0.79 33.39 0.12
N ASP A 504 0.66 34.46 0.92
CA ASP A 504 1.21 35.77 0.60
C ASP A 504 2.73 35.69 0.36
N GLU A 505 3.22 36.31 -0.72
CA GLU A 505 4.61 36.23 -1.18
C GLU A 505 5.61 36.58 -0.07
N SER A 506 5.29 37.53 0.81
CA SER A 506 6.17 37.93 1.92
C SER A 506 6.29 36.88 3.02
N ARG A 507 5.37 35.93 3.11
CA ARG A 507 5.31 34.87 4.13
C ARG A 507 5.63 33.47 3.63
N GLN A 508 5.72 33.23 2.31
CA GLN A 508 5.87 31.88 1.78
C GLN A 508 7.10 31.14 2.34
N LEU A 509 8.26 31.78 2.36
CA LEU A 509 9.49 31.16 2.83
C LEU A 509 9.51 30.93 4.35
N GLU A 510 8.89 31.83 5.10
CA GLU A 510 8.71 31.70 6.55
C GLU A 510 7.80 30.51 6.86
N LEU A 511 6.62 30.45 6.24
CA LEU A 511 5.68 29.35 6.44
C LEU A 511 6.26 28.01 6.00
N LEU A 512 6.96 27.95 4.86
CA LEU A 512 7.63 26.73 4.41
C LEU A 512 8.58 26.18 5.50
N ARG A 513 9.34 27.06 6.16
CA ARG A 513 10.23 26.67 7.27
C ARG A 513 9.45 26.18 8.48
N GLU A 514 8.38 26.87 8.85
CA GLU A 514 7.54 26.50 10.00
C GLU A 514 6.89 25.12 9.82
N LEU A 515 6.45 24.79 8.61
CA LEU A 515 5.81 23.50 8.30
C LEU A 515 6.76 22.31 8.43
N MET A 516 8.06 22.50 8.20
CA MET A 516 9.06 21.42 8.22
C MET A 516 9.77 21.23 9.56
N VAL A 517 9.44 22.05 10.56
CA VAL A 517 10.00 21.99 11.92
C VAL A 517 8.98 21.42 12.93
N GLN A 518 7.72 21.27 12.50
CA GLN A 518 6.65 20.59 13.22
C GLN A 518 6.73 19.09 12.95
#